data_AF-A0A4R8PQN8-F1
#
_entry.id   AF-A0A4R8PQN8-F1
#
_cell.length_a   1.000
_cell.length_b   1.000
_cell.length_c   1.000
_cell.angle_alpha   90.00
_cell.angle_beta   90.00
_cell.angle_gamma   90.00
#
_symmetry.space_group_name_H-M   'P 1'
#
loop_
_entity.id
_entity.type
_entity.pdbx_description
1 polymer ?
#
loop_
_entity_poly.entity_id
_entity_poly.type
_entity_poly.pdbx_seq_one_letter_code
_entity_poly.pdbx_strand_id
1 'polypeptide(L)'
;MELRWCENVVEACLSNVNGVFHPLMMLMNAGRIESTGGDFLLYRDGLTRAVASAMEALDAARVAVAARLGLRTASAVEISNECYGQAFADLVDLARGSPPHNRLRAPGGFDNRNISEDVGDLLVAWHGLAVKLGVDASPIAAVIVLAKMATGVDYAATGRTLDKLQLEDYTGDEIVSMFGGSSHRRPSQSEARL
;
A
#
# COMPACT_ATOMS: atom_id res chain seq x y z
N MET A 1 -14.71 3.36 -16.87
CA MET A 1 -14.21 3.26 -15.49
C MET A 1 -15.42 3.20 -14.59
N GLU A 2 -15.60 2.07 -13.90
CA GLU A 2 -16.69 1.87 -12.95
C GLU A 2 -16.22 2.36 -11.57
N LEU A 3 -17.08 3.07 -10.84
CA LEU A 3 -16.77 3.50 -9.48
C LEU A 3 -17.16 2.40 -8.51
N ARG A 4 -16.21 1.98 -7.66
CA ARG A 4 -16.45 1.04 -6.57
C ARG A 4 -16.48 1.77 -5.24
N TRP A 5 -17.55 1.57 -4.49
CA TRP A 5 -17.66 2.04 -3.12
C TRP A 5 -16.85 1.14 -2.19
N CYS A 6 -16.04 1.75 -1.33
CA CYS A 6 -15.43 1.08 -0.18
C CYS A 6 -16.39 1.21 1.02
N GLU A 7 -16.38 0.22 1.90
CA GLU A 7 -17.16 0.19 3.15
C GLU A 7 -16.77 1.34 4.09
N ASN A 8 -15.47 1.69 4.10
CA ASN A 8 -14.93 2.81 4.86
C ASN A 8 -13.59 3.30 4.29
N VAL A 9 -13.06 4.36 4.90
CA VAL A 9 -11.75 4.95 4.54
C VAL A 9 -10.60 3.95 4.74
N VAL A 10 -10.70 3.03 5.71
CA VAL A 10 -9.64 2.06 5.98
C VAL A 10 -9.52 1.04 4.84
N GLU A 11 -10.64 0.56 4.28
CA GLU A 11 -10.62 -0.28 3.07
C GLU A 11 -9.99 0.47 1.89
N ALA A 12 -10.34 1.75 1.69
CA ALA A 12 -9.76 2.56 0.63
C ALA A 12 -8.23 2.71 0.80
N CYS A 13 -7.77 2.98 2.02
CA CYS A 13 -6.35 3.07 2.37
C CYS A 13 -5.61 1.75 2.14
N LEU A 14 -6.17 0.63 2.58
CA LEU A 14 -5.56 -0.70 2.40
C LEU A 14 -5.61 -1.17 0.95
N SER A 15 -6.54 -0.67 0.13
CA SER A 15 -6.63 -0.98 -1.30
C SER A 15 -5.64 -0.18 -2.15
N ASN A 16 -4.91 0.77 -1.56
CA ASN A 16 -3.85 1.49 -2.26
C ASN A 16 -2.59 0.60 -2.40
N VAL A 17 -2.51 -0.13 -3.51
CA VAL A 17 -1.42 -1.07 -3.80
C VAL A 17 -0.08 -0.42 -4.12
N ASN A 18 0.01 0.91 -4.19
CA ASN A 18 1.27 1.61 -4.42
C ASN A 18 2.32 1.27 -3.35
N GLY A 19 1.90 1.09 -2.09
CA GLY A 19 2.80 0.66 -1.01
C GLY A 19 3.41 -0.74 -1.23
N VAL A 20 2.78 -1.57 -2.06
CA VAL A 20 3.32 -2.88 -2.47
C VAL A 20 4.25 -2.73 -3.67
N PHE A 21 3.83 -1.98 -4.68
CA PHE A 21 4.58 -1.83 -5.93
C PHE A 21 5.83 -0.97 -5.77
N HIS A 22 5.70 0.24 -5.25
CA HIS A 22 6.73 1.25 -5.42
C HIS A 22 7.96 1.05 -4.52
N PRO A 23 7.84 0.87 -3.19
CA PRO A 23 9.02 0.88 -2.31
C PRO A 23 10.01 -0.24 -2.62
N LEU A 24 9.51 -1.47 -2.82
CA LEU A 24 10.35 -2.62 -3.12
C LEU A 24 10.95 -2.57 -4.52
N MET A 25 10.20 -2.08 -5.52
CA MET A 25 10.73 -1.87 -6.86
C MET A 25 11.87 -0.85 -6.89
N MET A 26 11.76 0.21 -6.08
CA MET A 26 12.83 1.21 -5.91
C MET A 26 14.03 0.62 -5.16
N LEU A 27 13.82 0.06 -3.97
CA LEU A 27 14.89 -0.45 -3.10
C LEU A 27 15.68 -1.58 -3.73
N MET A 28 14.99 -2.58 -4.31
CA MET A 28 15.65 -3.75 -4.89
C MET A 28 16.27 -3.48 -6.26
N ASN A 29 16.03 -2.29 -6.85
CA ASN A 29 16.70 -1.83 -8.06
C ASN A 29 17.56 -0.57 -7.84
N ALA A 30 17.82 -0.15 -6.59
CA ALA A 30 18.45 1.14 -6.28
C ALA A 30 19.77 1.37 -7.03
N GLY A 31 20.70 0.41 -6.95
CA GLY A 31 21.99 0.53 -7.66
C GLY A 31 21.84 0.58 -9.19
N ARG A 32 20.81 -0.05 -9.77
CA ARG A 32 20.53 0.03 -11.21
C ARG A 32 19.93 1.38 -11.57
N ILE A 33 19.03 1.91 -10.75
CA ILE A 33 18.46 3.26 -10.90
C ILE A 33 19.58 4.29 -10.92
N GLU A 34 20.47 4.25 -9.93
CA GLU A 34 21.58 5.20 -9.80
C GLU A 34 22.60 5.09 -10.94
N SER A 35 22.99 3.86 -11.31
CA SER A 35 24.02 3.65 -12.34
C SER A 35 23.54 3.94 -13.77
N THR A 36 22.24 3.89 -14.03
CA THR A 36 21.66 4.07 -15.38
C THR A 36 20.86 5.35 -15.54
N GLY A 37 20.63 6.10 -14.46
CA GLY A 37 19.67 7.22 -14.48
C GLY A 37 18.27 6.77 -14.86
N GLY A 38 17.88 5.55 -14.46
CA GLY A 38 16.57 4.97 -14.76
C GLY A 38 16.39 4.48 -16.21
N ASP A 39 17.47 4.28 -16.98
CA ASP A 39 17.40 3.78 -18.37
C ASP A 39 17.10 2.28 -18.48
N PHE A 40 16.01 1.85 -17.84
CA PHE A 40 15.41 0.53 -17.98
C PHE A 40 13.91 0.61 -17.71
N LEU A 41 13.13 -0.37 -18.17
CA LEU A 41 11.71 -0.44 -17.85
C LEU A 41 11.54 -1.02 -16.45
N LEU A 42 10.93 -0.26 -15.55
CA LEU A 42 10.88 -0.60 -14.13
C LEU A 42 10.22 -1.96 -13.93
N TYR A 43 9.04 -2.16 -14.52
CA TYR A 43 8.29 -3.40 -14.39
C TYR A 43 8.94 -4.52 -15.22
N ARG A 44 9.03 -4.36 -16.54
CA ARG A 44 9.55 -5.41 -17.42
C ARG A 44 10.94 -5.93 -17.03
N ASP A 45 11.86 -5.02 -16.69
CA ASP A 45 13.27 -5.37 -16.50
C ASP A 45 13.66 -5.41 -15.00
N GLY A 46 12.86 -4.83 -14.11
CA GLY A 46 13.14 -4.73 -12.66
C GLY A 46 12.23 -5.57 -11.75
N LEU A 47 11.04 -5.98 -12.20
CA LEU A 47 10.14 -6.87 -11.45
C LEU A 47 10.50 -8.33 -11.73
N THR A 48 11.64 -8.75 -11.20
CA THR A 48 12.13 -10.12 -11.30
C THR A 48 11.48 -11.02 -10.23
N ARG A 49 11.66 -12.34 -10.33
CA ARG A 49 11.03 -13.29 -9.39
C ARG A 49 11.36 -13.00 -7.92
N ALA A 50 12.61 -12.66 -7.59
CA ALA A 50 12.99 -12.36 -6.21
C ALA A 50 12.34 -11.06 -5.70
N VAL A 51 12.20 -10.05 -6.58
CA VAL A 51 11.51 -8.79 -6.26
C VAL A 51 10.01 -9.06 -6.06
N ALA A 52 9.40 -9.85 -6.95
CA ALA A 52 8.01 -10.28 -6.82
C ALA A 52 7.75 -11.02 -5.50
N SER A 53 8.63 -11.95 -5.09
CA SER A 53 8.46 -12.66 -3.81
C SER A 53 8.55 -11.75 -2.58
N ALA A 54 9.40 -10.71 -2.60
CA ALA A 54 9.41 -9.71 -1.53
C ALA A 54 8.12 -8.89 -1.51
N MET A 55 7.60 -8.52 -2.69
CA MET A 55 6.33 -7.80 -2.83
C MET A 55 5.15 -8.64 -2.34
N GLU A 56 5.10 -9.92 -2.69
CA GLU A 56 4.08 -10.87 -2.22
C GLU A 56 4.09 -11.03 -0.70
N ALA A 57 5.27 -11.04 -0.06
CA ALA A 57 5.38 -11.10 1.40
C ALA A 57 4.83 -9.83 2.08
N LEU A 58 5.14 -8.65 1.54
CA LEU A 58 4.59 -7.38 2.03
C LEU A 58 3.07 -7.30 1.77
N ASP A 59 2.61 -7.73 0.61
CA ASP A 59 1.20 -7.74 0.23
C ASP A 59 0.38 -8.68 1.12
N ALA A 60 0.92 -9.85 1.46
CA ALA A 60 0.28 -10.79 2.37
C ALA A 60 0.06 -10.17 3.77
N ALA A 61 1.02 -9.39 4.28
CA ALA A 61 0.85 -8.68 5.55
C ALA A 61 -0.27 -7.62 5.45
N ARG A 62 -0.33 -6.85 4.34
CA ARG A 62 -1.41 -5.88 4.07
C ARG A 62 -2.79 -6.54 4.01
N VAL A 63 -2.91 -7.66 3.29
CA VAL A 63 -4.16 -8.43 3.18
C VAL A 63 -4.56 -9.00 4.54
N ALA A 64 -3.61 -9.51 5.32
CA ALA A 64 -3.86 -10.01 6.67
C ALA A 64 -4.37 -8.90 7.62
N VAL A 65 -3.83 -7.68 7.52
CA VAL A 65 -4.34 -6.51 8.26
C VAL A 65 -5.80 -6.24 7.91
N ALA A 66 -6.15 -6.20 6.62
CA ALA A 66 -7.54 -6.02 6.20
C ALA A 66 -8.46 -7.11 6.75
N ALA A 67 -8.04 -8.37 6.65
CA ALA A 67 -8.81 -9.50 7.17
C ALA A 67 -9.04 -9.44 8.69
N ARG A 68 -8.04 -9.00 9.46
CA ARG A 68 -8.17 -8.80 10.92
C ARG A 68 -9.12 -7.69 11.31
N LEU A 69 -9.36 -6.73 10.40
CA LEU A 69 -10.35 -5.65 10.54
C LEU A 69 -11.74 -6.02 9.99
N GLY A 70 -11.94 -7.27 9.55
CA GLY A 70 -13.19 -7.70 8.91
C GLY A 70 -13.39 -7.15 7.50
N LEU A 71 -12.36 -6.53 6.91
CA LEU A 71 -12.40 -5.94 5.57
C LEU A 71 -11.90 -6.93 4.53
N ARG A 72 -12.44 -6.84 3.31
CA ARG A 72 -11.97 -7.61 2.16
C ARG A 72 -11.13 -6.73 1.25
N THR A 73 -9.88 -7.11 1.04
CA THR A 73 -9.02 -6.50 0.02
C THR A 73 -8.44 -7.59 -0.86
N ALA A 74 -8.35 -7.31 -2.16
CA ALA A 74 -7.71 -8.19 -3.13
C ALA A 74 -6.19 -8.01 -3.07
N SER A 75 -5.44 -8.98 -3.58
CA SER A 75 -3.98 -8.88 -3.73
C SER A 75 -3.60 -7.78 -4.72
N ALA A 76 -2.34 -7.35 -4.70
CA ALA A 76 -1.84 -6.30 -5.59
C ALA A 76 -1.98 -6.66 -7.08
N VAL A 77 -1.80 -7.94 -7.43
CA VAL A 77 -1.99 -8.41 -8.82
C VAL A 77 -3.46 -8.43 -9.22
N GLU A 78 -4.36 -8.84 -8.33
CA GLU A 78 -5.81 -8.83 -8.57
C GLU A 78 -6.35 -7.41 -8.74
N ILE A 79 -5.93 -6.48 -7.87
CA ILE A 79 -6.29 -5.07 -8.00
C ILE A 79 -5.77 -4.49 -9.32
N SER A 80 -4.53 -4.81 -9.71
CA SER A 80 -3.98 -4.37 -10.99
C SER A 80 -4.76 -4.95 -12.19
N ASN A 81 -5.12 -6.23 -12.12
CA ASN A 81 -5.94 -6.91 -13.13
C ASN A 81 -7.30 -6.23 -13.28
N GLU A 82 -7.98 -5.91 -12.17
CA GLU A 82 -9.25 -5.18 -12.15
C GLU A 82 -9.09 -3.78 -12.78
N CYS A 83 -8.07 -3.01 -12.36
CA CYS A 83 -7.83 -1.65 -12.86
C CYS A 83 -7.55 -1.60 -14.38
N TYR A 84 -6.84 -2.59 -14.92
CA TYR A 84 -6.39 -2.58 -16.32
C TYR A 84 -7.14 -3.55 -17.23
N GLY A 85 -8.17 -4.24 -16.72
CA GLY A 85 -8.92 -5.25 -17.46
C GLY A 85 -8.03 -6.39 -17.95
N GLN A 86 -7.16 -6.90 -17.08
CA GLN A 86 -6.18 -7.95 -17.36
C GLN A 86 -6.45 -9.19 -16.50
N ALA A 87 -5.70 -10.27 -16.75
CA ALA A 87 -5.82 -11.53 -16.02
C ALA A 87 -4.45 -12.20 -15.81
N PHE A 88 -3.48 -11.43 -15.29
CA PHE A 88 -2.16 -11.97 -14.97
C PHE A 88 -2.24 -12.96 -13.81
N ALA A 89 -1.50 -14.06 -13.91
CA ALA A 89 -1.49 -15.10 -12.89
C ALA A 89 -0.67 -14.70 -11.64
N ASP A 90 0.40 -13.93 -11.83
CA ASP A 90 1.26 -13.43 -10.75
C ASP A 90 1.94 -12.11 -11.16
N LEU A 91 2.74 -11.54 -10.26
CA LEU A 91 3.46 -10.29 -10.51
C LEU A 91 4.51 -10.39 -11.63
N VAL A 92 5.07 -11.58 -11.89
CA VAL A 92 6.05 -11.79 -12.95
C VAL A 92 5.36 -11.86 -14.32
N ASP A 93 4.19 -12.47 -14.38
CA ASP A 93 3.32 -12.46 -15.55
C ASP A 93 2.86 -11.02 -15.87
N LEU A 94 2.44 -10.27 -14.85
CA LEU A 94 2.15 -8.83 -14.96
C LEU A 94 3.35 -8.06 -15.52
N ALA A 95 4.56 -8.26 -14.96
CA ALA A 95 5.77 -7.60 -15.41
C ALA A 95 6.05 -7.82 -16.91
N ARG A 96 5.74 -9.01 -17.44
CA ARG A 96 6.01 -9.37 -18.83
C ARG A 96 4.89 -8.96 -19.77
N GLY A 97 3.66 -9.14 -19.32
CA GLY A 97 2.48 -9.05 -20.17
C GLY A 97 1.83 -7.67 -20.18
N SER A 98 2.04 -6.84 -19.15
CA SER A 98 1.23 -5.63 -18.98
C SER A 98 1.62 -4.48 -19.91
N PRO A 99 0.76 -4.10 -20.88
CA PRO A 99 1.03 -2.99 -21.79
C PRO A 99 1.22 -1.62 -21.12
N PRO A 100 0.43 -1.21 -20.09
CA PRO A 100 0.63 0.09 -19.44
C PRO A 100 1.95 0.14 -18.67
N HIS A 101 2.32 -0.94 -17.97
CA HIS A 101 3.54 -0.98 -17.16
C HIS A 101 4.80 -1.10 -18.01
N ASN A 102 4.75 -1.80 -19.15
CA ASN A 102 5.90 -2.03 -20.04
C ASN A 102 6.24 -0.85 -20.95
N ARG A 103 5.80 0.35 -20.56
CA ARG A 103 6.22 1.64 -21.12
C ARG A 103 6.84 2.55 -20.05
N LEU A 104 6.81 2.13 -18.78
CA LEU A 104 7.26 2.91 -17.66
C LEU A 104 8.75 2.65 -17.41
N ARG A 105 9.55 3.70 -17.60
CA ARG A 105 10.95 3.71 -17.16
C ARG A 105 11.03 3.85 -15.66
N ALA A 106 12.12 3.35 -15.08
CA ALA A 106 12.44 3.65 -13.70
C ALA A 106 12.66 5.17 -13.53
N PRO A 107 12.45 5.73 -12.32
CA PRO A 107 12.78 7.12 -12.06
C PRO A 107 14.24 7.45 -12.37
N GLY A 108 14.51 8.70 -12.74
CA GLY A 108 15.87 9.15 -13.06
C GLY A 108 16.84 9.19 -11.89
N GLY A 109 16.36 8.99 -10.67
CA GLY A 109 17.14 8.96 -9.44
C GLY A 109 16.40 8.20 -8.34
N PHE A 110 17.15 7.80 -7.31
CA PHE A 110 16.60 7.03 -6.20
C PHE A 110 15.72 7.88 -5.26
N ASP A 111 16.08 9.15 -5.05
CA ASP A 111 15.23 10.10 -4.33
C ASP A 111 13.95 10.38 -5.14
N ASN A 112 12.86 9.75 -4.73
CA ASN A 112 11.60 9.77 -5.45
C ASN A 112 10.41 9.60 -4.50
N ARG A 113 9.27 10.17 -4.88
CA ARG A 113 7.99 10.01 -4.17
C ARG A 113 7.56 8.56 -3.97
N ASN A 114 7.95 7.66 -4.88
CA ASN A 114 7.75 6.21 -4.75
C ASN A 114 8.36 5.62 -3.46
N ILE A 115 9.31 6.32 -2.83
CA ILE A 115 9.80 6.02 -1.48
C ILE A 115 9.17 6.98 -0.48
N SER A 116 9.34 8.29 -0.65
CA SER A 116 9.00 9.25 0.41
C SER A 116 7.49 9.32 0.72
N GLU A 117 6.62 9.23 -0.28
CA GLU A 117 5.17 9.14 -0.10
C GLU A 117 4.79 7.73 0.36
N ASP A 118 5.11 6.69 -0.41
CA ASP A 118 4.54 5.37 -0.16
C ASP A 118 5.07 4.69 1.12
N VAL A 119 6.32 4.93 1.51
CA VAL A 119 6.83 4.43 2.81
C VAL A 119 6.20 5.23 3.96
N GLY A 120 6.21 6.56 3.87
CA GLY A 120 5.75 7.44 4.94
C GLY A 120 4.23 7.43 5.16
N ASP A 121 3.46 7.45 4.08
CA ASP A 121 2.00 7.60 4.11
C ASP A 121 1.26 6.26 4.13
N LEU A 122 1.85 5.18 3.58
CA LEU A 122 1.21 3.86 3.53
C LEU A 122 1.88 2.87 4.48
N LEU A 123 3.17 2.54 4.28
CA LEU A 123 3.80 1.45 5.02
C LEU A 123 3.86 1.70 6.52
N VAL A 124 4.13 2.93 6.96
CA VAL A 124 4.16 3.28 8.39
C VAL A 124 2.79 3.05 9.04
N ALA A 125 1.70 3.44 8.37
CA ALA A 125 0.35 3.20 8.87
C ALA A 125 0.00 1.70 8.87
N TRP A 126 0.34 0.97 7.80
CA TRP A 126 0.11 -0.47 7.71
C TRP A 126 0.90 -1.25 8.76
N HIS A 127 2.14 -0.84 9.03
CA HIS A 127 2.97 -1.41 10.08
C HIS A 127 2.33 -1.21 11.46
N GLY A 128 1.88 0.02 11.77
CA GLY A 128 1.20 0.32 13.02
C GLY A 128 -0.07 -0.51 13.22
N LEU A 129 -0.89 -0.64 12.16
CA LEU A 129 -2.07 -1.51 12.18
C LEU A 129 -1.71 -2.98 12.36
N ALA A 130 -0.69 -3.50 11.66
CA ALA A 130 -0.25 -4.87 11.78
C ALA A 130 0.17 -5.21 13.22
N VAL A 131 1.00 -4.36 13.84
CA VAL A 131 1.41 -4.50 15.24
C VAL A 131 0.20 -4.48 16.18
N LYS A 132 -0.70 -3.49 16.03
CA LYS A 132 -1.91 -3.38 16.86
C LYS A 132 -2.81 -4.60 16.78
N LEU A 133 -2.91 -5.22 15.60
CA LEU A 133 -3.81 -6.34 15.32
C LEU A 133 -3.19 -7.73 15.55
N GLY A 134 -1.91 -7.78 15.95
CA GLY A 134 -1.16 -9.03 16.12
C GLY A 134 -0.87 -9.76 14.81
N VAL A 135 -0.80 -9.03 13.69
CA VAL A 135 -0.35 -9.54 12.39
C VAL A 135 1.18 -9.46 12.34
N ASP A 136 1.83 -10.42 11.68
CA ASP A 136 3.27 -10.35 11.44
C ASP A 136 3.61 -9.11 10.60
N ALA A 137 4.19 -8.11 11.27
CA ALA A 137 4.59 -6.84 10.67
C ALA A 137 6.01 -6.88 10.09
N SER A 138 6.73 -8.01 10.20
CA SER A 138 8.15 -8.10 9.84
C SER A 138 8.45 -7.78 8.37
N PRO A 139 7.61 -8.15 7.36
CA PRO A 139 7.87 -7.76 5.98
C PRO A 139 7.77 -6.25 5.77
N ILE A 140 6.78 -5.60 6.38
CA ILE A 140 6.58 -4.15 6.29
C ILE A 140 7.71 -3.41 7.01
N ALA A 141 8.07 -3.87 8.21
CA ALA A 141 9.15 -3.31 9.01
C ALA A 141 10.49 -3.37 8.26
N ALA A 142 10.80 -4.50 7.60
CA ALA A 142 12.02 -4.67 6.83
C ALA A 142 12.15 -3.61 5.71
N VAL A 143 11.04 -3.33 5.00
CA VAL A 143 11.03 -2.31 3.94
C VAL A 143 11.21 -0.89 4.51
N ILE A 144 10.57 -0.57 5.64
CA ILE A 144 10.75 0.74 6.30
C ILE A 144 12.20 0.92 6.76
N VAL A 145 12.81 -0.11 7.33
CA VAL A 145 14.22 -0.08 7.76
C VAL A 145 15.16 0.09 6.57
N LEU A 146 14.96 -0.66 5.48
CA LEU A 146 15.76 -0.52 4.26
C LEU A 146 15.60 0.87 3.64
N ALA A 147 14.39 1.43 3.62
CA ALA A 147 14.15 2.80 3.17
C ALA A 147 14.93 3.81 4.01
N LYS A 148 14.89 3.70 5.34
CA LYS A 148 15.69 4.55 6.24
C LYS A 148 17.18 4.43 5.98
N MET A 149 17.69 3.21 5.77
CA MET A 149 19.10 2.99 5.46
C MET A 149 19.50 3.63 4.13
N ALA A 150 18.64 3.54 3.12
CA ALA A 150 18.93 4.01 1.77
C ALA A 150 18.76 5.53 1.61
N THR A 151 17.81 6.15 2.32
CA THR A 151 17.53 7.60 2.20
C THR A 151 18.05 8.44 3.35
N GLY A 152 18.39 7.82 4.49
CA GLY A 152 18.71 8.52 5.74
C GLY A 152 17.48 9.09 6.47
N VAL A 153 16.26 8.90 5.96
CA VAL A 153 15.03 9.45 6.54
C VAL A 153 14.37 8.42 7.46
N ASP A 154 14.10 8.82 8.71
CA ASP A 154 13.40 7.97 9.66
C ASP A 154 11.88 8.03 9.47
N TYR A 155 11.36 7.29 8.48
CA TYR A 155 9.92 7.24 8.20
C TYR A 155 9.10 6.68 9.36
N ALA A 156 9.66 5.80 10.20
CA ALA A 156 8.96 5.32 11.39
C ALA A 156 8.67 6.47 12.38
N ALA A 157 9.52 7.50 12.41
CA ALA A 157 9.31 8.70 13.20
C ALA A 157 8.54 9.79 12.45
N THR A 158 8.74 9.96 11.13
CA THR A 158 8.20 11.09 10.36
C THR A 158 6.90 10.79 9.62
N GLY A 159 6.63 9.53 9.27
CA GLY A 159 5.43 9.10 8.55
C GLY A 159 4.15 9.11 9.40
N ARG A 160 3.08 8.54 8.84
CA ARG A 160 1.73 8.46 9.43
C ARG A 160 1.63 7.32 10.45
N THR A 161 2.21 7.53 11.62
CA THR A 161 2.05 6.61 12.76
C THR A 161 0.62 6.61 13.30
N LEU A 162 0.20 5.55 14.01
CA LEU A 162 -1.12 5.54 14.65
C LEU A 162 -1.27 6.67 15.68
N ASP A 163 -0.21 7.03 16.40
CA ASP A 163 -0.19 8.20 17.29
C ASP A 163 -0.51 9.51 16.54
N LYS A 164 0.19 9.80 15.44
CA LYS A 164 -0.08 11.00 14.63
C LYS A 164 -1.45 11.00 13.97
N LEU A 165 -1.99 9.82 13.68
CA LEU A 165 -3.35 9.65 13.19
C LEU A 165 -4.39 9.69 14.32
N GLN A 166 -3.96 9.77 15.58
CA GLN A 166 -4.82 9.73 16.78
C GLN A 166 -5.64 8.44 16.89
N LEU A 167 -5.02 7.31 16.51
CA LEU A 167 -5.63 5.98 16.48
C LEU A 167 -4.98 4.99 17.48
N GLU A 168 -3.99 5.42 18.28
CA GLU A 168 -3.26 4.54 19.19
C GLU A 168 -4.17 3.93 20.27
N ASP A 169 -5.08 4.71 20.84
CA ASP A 169 -5.96 4.26 21.93
C ASP A 169 -7.18 3.45 21.46
N TYR A 170 -7.38 3.37 20.14
CA TYR A 170 -8.51 2.65 19.57
C TYR A 170 -8.16 1.21 19.24
N THR A 171 -9.14 0.32 19.41
CA THR A 171 -9.11 -1.06 18.91
C THR A 171 -9.35 -1.09 17.41
N GLY A 172 -9.04 -2.22 16.76
CA GLY A 172 -9.29 -2.38 15.32
C GLY A 172 -10.75 -2.13 14.92
N ASP A 173 -11.69 -2.66 15.72
CA ASP A 173 -13.12 -2.50 15.49
C ASP A 173 -13.58 -1.05 15.64
N GLU A 174 -13.04 -0.32 16.62
CA GLU A 174 -13.33 1.11 16.79
C GLU A 174 -12.79 1.95 15.64
N ILE A 175 -11.59 1.63 15.13
CA ILE A 175 -11.01 2.30 13.95
C ILE A 175 -11.93 2.10 12.73
N VAL A 176 -12.37 0.87 12.48
CA VAL A 176 -13.30 0.56 11.38
C VAL A 176 -14.63 1.30 11.55
N SER A 177 -15.20 1.29 12.77
CA SER A 177 -16.47 1.95 13.06
C SER A 177 -16.39 3.47 12.96
N MET A 178 -15.25 4.09 13.31
CA MET A 178 -15.05 5.53 13.23
C MET A 178 -15.15 6.04 11.80
N PHE A 179 -14.64 5.27 10.84
CA PHE A 179 -14.63 5.62 9.42
C PHE A 179 -15.74 4.93 8.61
N GLY A 180 -16.56 4.11 9.25
CA GLY A 180 -17.74 3.49 8.65
C GLY A 180 -18.73 4.55 8.18
N GLY A 181 -19.34 4.33 7.01
CA GLY A 181 -20.46 5.14 6.58
C GLY A 181 -21.53 5.13 7.66
N SER A 182 -21.78 6.28 8.29
CA SER A 182 -22.81 6.39 9.31
C SER A 182 -24.10 5.86 8.69
N SER A 183 -24.76 4.87 9.31
CA SER A 183 -26.21 4.85 9.26
C SER A 183 -26.64 6.19 9.85
N HIS A 184 -26.85 7.19 8.99
CA HIS A 184 -27.46 8.44 9.37
C HIS A 184 -28.75 8.03 10.09
N ARG A 185 -28.79 8.16 11.42
CA ARG A 185 -30.09 8.26 12.09
C ARG A 185 -30.74 9.46 11.43
N ARG A 186 -31.68 9.21 10.52
CA ARG A 186 -32.56 10.27 10.04
C ARG A 186 -33.14 10.92 11.31
N PRO A 187 -33.00 12.24 11.52
CA PRO A 187 -33.77 12.88 12.57
C PRO A 187 -35.23 12.50 12.35
N SER A 188 -35.90 12.02 13.41
CA SER A 188 -37.34 11.76 13.33
C SER A 188 -38.02 13.04 12.85
N GLN A 189 -39.03 12.90 11.99
CA GLN A 189 -39.78 14.03 11.42
C GLN A 189 -40.53 14.91 12.45
N SER A 190 -40.23 14.78 13.75
CA SER A 190 -40.81 15.56 14.84
C SER A 190 -40.11 16.90 15.09
N GLU A 191 -38.93 17.18 14.52
CA GLU A 191 -38.18 18.41 14.81
C GLU A 191 -38.22 19.47 13.69
N ALA A 192 -39.04 19.28 12.66
CA ALA A 192 -39.25 20.26 11.58
C ALA A 192 -40.43 21.23 11.81
N ARG A 193 -40.84 21.43 13.07
CA ARG A 193 -41.87 22.42 13.43
C ARG A 193 -41.51 23.16 14.71
N LEU A 194 -40.57 24.08 14.61
CA LEU A 194 -40.55 25.34 15.37
C LEU A 194 -39.99 26.44 14.48
#